data_AF-A0A2G2YQ04-F1
#
_entry.id   AF-A0A2G2YQ04-F1
#
_cell.length_a   1.000
_cell.length_b   1.000
_cell.length_c   1.000
_cell.angle_alpha   90.00
_cell.angle_beta   90.00
_cell.angle_gamma   90.00
#
_symmetry.space_group_name_H-M   'P 1'
#
loop_
_entity.id
_entity.type
_entity.pdbx_description
1 polymer ?
#
loop_
_entity_poly.entity_id
_entity_poly.type
_entity_poly.pdbx_seq_one_letter_code
_entity_poly.pdbx_strand_id
1 'polypeptide(L)'
;MASFSKLSLLILFFNLFFLINFSFGDFIPSVCKQIKNQTFCEEILGSNPKSKKANLFSLEDITINLTISQINVTNNKVNSLLLKEKCSNLRNIYGNCSINYEDAMAFLEQAKLYLEYKQFWDLGYYAKDANLDIISCEESFKLANFSSPLANDNYILVLLNNIIVVISNMLLKINT
;
A
#
# COMPACT_ATOMS: atom_id res chain seq x y z
N MET A 1 -11.03 62.35 11.61
CA MET A 1 -9.77 61.58 11.76
C MET A 1 -10.12 60.14 12.07
N ALA A 2 -9.59 59.21 11.27
CA ALA A 2 -10.01 57.83 11.17
C ALA A 2 -9.58 56.98 12.39
N SER A 3 -10.53 56.39 13.11
CA SER A 3 -10.27 55.45 14.21
C SER A 3 -10.90 54.06 14.01
N PHE A 4 -11.25 53.70 12.76
CA PHE A 4 -11.77 52.35 12.43
C PHE A 4 -10.71 51.40 11.84
N SER A 5 -9.47 51.86 11.70
CA SER A 5 -8.44 51.16 10.93
C SER A 5 -7.95 49.87 11.59
N LYS A 6 -7.65 49.87 12.90
CA LYS A 6 -6.95 48.73 13.53
C LYS A 6 -7.85 47.53 13.86
N LEU A 7 -9.09 47.78 14.26
CA LEU A 7 -10.03 46.71 14.64
C LEU A 7 -10.55 45.96 13.41
N SER A 8 -10.79 46.67 12.30
CA SER A 8 -11.19 46.07 11.02
C SER A 8 -10.07 45.21 10.42
N LEU A 9 -8.81 45.65 10.52
CA LEU A 9 -7.63 44.86 10.14
C LEU A 9 -7.48 43.58 10.99
N LEU A 10 -7.70 43.65 12.31
CA LEU A 10 -7.63 42.47 13.19
C LEU A 10 -8.69 41.41 12.86
N ILE A 11 -9.91 41.83 12.52
CA ILE A 11 -10.99 40.92 12.12
C ILE A 11 -10.67 40.25 10.77
N LEU A 12 -10.09 40.98 9.82
CA LEU A 12 -9.63 40.42 8.54
C LEU A 12 -8.51 39.37 8.75
N PHE A 13 -7.54 39.63 9.63
CA PHE A 13 -6.48 38.67 9.96
C PHE A 13 -7.00 37.43 10.70
N PHE A 14 -7.99 37.57 11.58
CA PHE A 14 -8.60 36.43 12.29
C PHE A 14 -9.43 35.54 11.35
N ASN A 15 -10.15 36.13 10.38
CA ASN A 15 -10.86 35.39 9.33
C ASN A 15 -9.88 34.71 8.35
N LEU A 16 -8.76 35.36 8.01
CA LEU A 16 -7.68 34.74 7.22
C LEU A 16 -7.07 33.53 7.95
N PHE A 17 -6.96 33.55 9.28
CA PHE A 17 -6.46 32.42 10.07
C PHE A 17 -7.43 31.23 10.10
N PHE A 18 -8.74 31.49 10.11
CA PHE A 18 -9.77 30.43 10.05
C PHE A 18 -9.89 29.77 8.67
N LEU A 19 -9.46 30.44 7.60
CA LEU A 19 -9.51 29.91 6.22
C LEU A 19 -8.37 28.92 5.89
N ILE A 20 -7.39 28.70 6.77
CA ILE A 20 -6.20 27.86 6.49
C ILE A 20 -6.24 26.51 7.23
N ASN A 21 -7.37 26.12 7.81
CA ASN A 21 -7.56 24.72 8.20
C ASN A 21 -7.98 23.90 6.98
N PHE A 22 -7.10 23.78 6.00
CA PHE A 22 -7.21 22.71 5.02
C PHE A 22 -6.87 21.41 5.76
N SER A 23 -7.88 20.85 6.43
CA SER A 23 -7.84 19.46 6.86
C SER A 23 -7.70 18.65 5.58
N PHE A 24 -6.48 18.25 5.22
CA PHE A 24 -6.29 17.11 4.33
C PHE A 24 -7.14 16.00 4.93
N GLY A 25 -8.23 15.65 4.22
CA GLY A 25 -9.18 14.67 4.72
C GLY A 25 -8.42 13.40 5.07
N ASP A 26 -8.66 12.86 6.24
CA ASP A 26 -8.15 11.53 6.57
C ASP A 26 -8.83 10.54 5.61
N PHE A 27 -8.09 10.09 4.59
CA PHE A 27 -8.60 9.16 3.60
C PHE A 27 -8.57 7.71 4.12
N ILE A 28 -7.89 7.43 5.23
CA ILE A 28 -7.73 6.08 5.77
C ILE A 28 -9.10 5.40 5.99
N PRO A 29 -10.08 6.02 6.69
CA PRO A 29 -11.39 5.37 6.88
C PRO A 29 -12.11 5.07 5.55
N SER A 30 -12.00 5.96 4.57
CA SER A 30 -12.67 5.81 3.26
C SER A 30 -12.06 4.70 2.41
N VAL A 31 -10.74 4.51 2.51
CA VAL A 31 -10.00 3.42 1.87
C VAL A 31 -10.30 2.11 2.59
N CYS A 32 -10.14 2.08 3.91
CA CYS A 32 -10.23 0.86 4.70
C CYS A 32 -11.63 0.25 4.76
N LYS A 33 -12.69 1.06 4.60
CA LYS A 33 -14.06 0.55 4.44
C LYS A 33 -14.25 -0.33 3.18
N GLN A 34 -13.38 -0.21 2.17
CA GLN A 34 -13.40 -1.04 0.97
C GLN A 34 -12.51 -2.29 1.07
N ILE A 35 -11.80 -2.47 2.20
CA ILE A 35 -10.91 -3.60 2.45
C ILE A 35 -11.63 -4.61 3.34
N LYS A 36 -11.51 -5.90 3.01
CA LYS A 36 -12.15 -6.98 3.77
C LYS A 36 -11.76 -6.97 5.26
N ASN A 37 -10.51 -6.64 5.56
CA ASN A 37 -10.02 -6.47 6.92
C ASN A 37 -9.80 -4.98 7.21
N GLN A 38 -10.90 -4.29 7.54
CA GLN A 38 -10.90 -2.86 7.81
C GLN A 38 -9.97 -2.50 8.97
N THR A 39 -10.02 -3.25 10.08
CA THR A 39 -9.18 -3.01 11.26
C THR A 39 -7.69 -3.08 10.93
N PHE A 40 -7.26 -4.13 10.21
CA PHE A 40 -5.87 -4.23 9.75
C PHE A 40 -5.46 -3.03 8.90
N CYS A 41 -6.32 -2.62 7.96
CA CYS A 41 -6.04 -1.48 7.08
C CYS A 41 -5.87 -0.17 7.88
N GLU A 42 -6.77 0.08 8.84
CA GLU A 42 -6.71 1.27 9.69
C GLU A 42 -5.46 1.27 10.57
N GLU A 43 -5.11 0.11 11.15
CA GLU A 43 -3.92 -0.05 11.98
C GLU A 43 -2.63 0.15 11.17
N ILE A 44 -2.52 -0.49 10.00
CA ILE A 44 -1.28 -0.46 9.21
C ILE A 44 -1.04 0.93 8.60
N LEU A 45 -2.07 1.58 8.07
CA LEU A 45 -1.96 2.94 7.54
C LEU A 45 -1.83 3.95 8.68
N GLY A 46 -2.61 3.80 9.75
CA GLY A 46 -2.61 4.69 10.91
C GLY A 46 -1.32 4.64 11.73
N SER A 47 -0.54 3.56 11.63
CA SER A 47 0.78 3.45 12.26
C SER A 47 1.83 4.36 11.60
N ASN A 48 1.60 4.80 10.36
CA ASN A 48 2.47 5.73 9.67
C ASN A 48 1.98 7.18 9.85
N PRO A 49 2.73 8.06 10.55
CA PRO A 49 2.31 9.44 10.77
C PRO A 49 2.10 10.24 9.48
N LYS A 50 2.79 9.89 8.38
CA LYS A 50 2.63 10.55 7.08
C LYS A 50 1.28 10.21 6.43
N SER A 51 0.77 8.99 6.63
CA SER A 51 -0.51 8.56 6.06
C SER A 51 -1.69 9.35 6.61
N LYS A 52 -1.66 9.74 7.90
CA LYS A 52 -2.76 10.48 8.57
C LYS A 52 -3.06 11.85 7.96
N LYS A 53 -2.11 12.41 7.20
CA LYS A 53 -2.25 13.72 6.55
C LYS A 53 -2.10 13.62 5.03
N ALA A 54 -1.99 12.40 4.50
CA ALA A 54 -1.78 12.18 3.08
C ALA A 54 -3.08 12.39 2.32
N ASN A 55 -3.02 13.02 1.14
CA ASN A 55 -4.07 12.87 0.15
C ASN A 55 -4.02 11.46 -0.48
N LEU A 56 -5.02 11.07 -1.28
CA LEU A 56 -5.04 9.74 -1.92
C LEU A 56 -3.77 9.43 -2.72
N PHE A 57 -3.19 10.42 -3.40
CA PHE A 57 -1.98 10.21 -4.20
C PHE A 57 -0.77 9.88 -3.32
N SER A 58 -0.54 10.66 -2.27
CA SER A 58 0.54 10.42 -1.32
C SER A 58 0.28 9.17 -0.48
N LEU A 59 -0.97 8.85 -0.18
CA LEU A 59 -1.35 7.62 0.52
C LEU A 59 -1.07 6.40 -0.35
N GLU A 60 -1.27 6.50 -1.67
CA GLU A 60 -0.92 5.45 -2.61
C GLU A 60 0.59 5.20 -2.66
N ASP A 61 1.39 6.26 -2.84
CA ASP A 61 2.85 6.13 -2.83
C ASP A 61 3.36 5.52 -1.52
N ILE A 62 2.82 5.97 -0.37
CA ILE A 62 3.15 5.38 0.93
C ILE A 62 2.80 3.89 0.96
N THR A 63 1.61 3.50 0.49
CA THR A 63 1.15 2.10 0.52
C THR A 63 1.99 1.21 -0.40
N ILE A 64 2.34 1.69 -1.60
CA ILE A 64 3.25 0.98 -2.52
C ILE A 64 4.60 0.75 -1.84
N ASN A 65 5.21 1.79 -1.26
CA ASN A 65 6.51 1.68 -0.61
C ASN A 65 6.47 0.75 0.62
N LEU A 66 5.40 0.79 1.42
CA LEU A 66 5.18 -0.15 2.53
C LEU A 66 5.10 -1.60 2.04
N THR A 67 4.38 -1.82 0.94
CA THR A 67 4.22 -3.16 0.35
C THR A 67 5.55 -3.68 -0.19
N ILE A 68 6.29 -2.88 -0.96
CA ILE A 68 7.64 -3.24 -1.45
C ILE A 68 8.59 -3.55 -0.28
N SER A 69 8.55 -2.77 0.79
CA SER A 69 9.36 -3.04 1.99
C SER A 69 8.98 -4.37 2.63
N GLN A 70 7.69 -4.70 2.72
CA GLN A 70 7.23 -5.96 3.27
C GLN A 70 7.61 -7.14 2.36
N ILE A 71 7.55 -6.99 1.03
CA ILE A 71 7.98 -8.04 0.10
C ILE A 71 9.46 -8.32 0.28
N ASN A 72 10.29 -7.29 0.40
CA ASN A 72 11.73 -7.45 0.68
C ASN A 72 11.98 -8.24 1.97
N VAL A 73 11.28 -7.92 3.06
CA VAL A 73 11.39 -8.65 4.33
C VAL A 73 10.99 -10.13 4.15
N THR A 74 9.88 -10.38 3.46
CA THR A 74 9.39 -11.74 3.20
C THR A 74 10.33 -12.53 2.29
N ASN A 75 10.85 -11.93 1.22
CA ASN A 75 11.78 -12.59 0.29
C ASN A 75 13.12 -12.92 0.99
N ASN A 76 13.62 -12.04 1.86
CA ASN A 76 14.79 -12.34 2.69
C ASN A 76 14.57 -13.53 3.62
N LYS A 77 13.35 -13.67 4.19
CA LYS A 77 12.96 -14.85 4.97
C LYS A 77 12.94 -16.10 4.10
N VAL A 78 12.39 -16.04 2.89
CA VAL A 78 12.39 -17.15 1.91
C VAL A 78 13.80 -17.60 1.57
N ASN A 79 14.68 -16.66 1.23
CA ASN A 79 16.08 -16.94 0.93
C ASN A 79 16.79 -17.60 2.12
N SER A 80 16.50 -17.15 3.34
CA SER A 80 17.03 -17.77 4.56
C SER A 80 16.52 -19.20 4.79
N LEU A 81 15.26 -19.49 4.45
CA LEU A 81 14.67 -20.83 4.54
C LEU A 81 15.26 -21.75 3.47
N LEU A 82 15.37 -21.26 2.23
CA LEU A 82 15.94 -21.99 1.10
C LEU A 82 17.36 -22.49 1.38
N LEU A 83 18.21 -21.66 1.99
CA LEU A 83 19.59 -22.04 2.33
C LEU A 83 19.68 -23.17 3.37
N LYS A 84 18.68 -23.29 4.24
CA LYS A 84 18.67 -24.28 5.34
C LYS A 84 17.92 -25.56 4.97
N GLU A 85 17.09 -25.51 3.94
CA GLU A 85 16.22 -26.61 3.55
C GLU A 85 16.99 -27.74 2.84
N LYS A 86 16.68 -28.98 3.22
CA LYS A 86 17.26 -30.20 2.64
C LYS A 86 16.27 -30.94 1.75
N CYS A 87 14.97 -30.81 2.02
CA CYS A 87 13.92 -31.40 1.21
C CYS A 87 13.86 -30.71 -0.16
N SER A 88 14.15 -31.46 -1.23
CA SER A 88 14.19 -30.91 -2.60
C SER A 88 12.87 -30.25 -3.01
N ASN A 89 11.72 -30.81 -2.61
CA ASN A 89 10.42 -30.25 -2.97
C ASN A 89 10.20 -28.88 -2.29
N LEU A 90 10.53 -28.77 -1.00
CA LEU A 90 10.44 -27.50 -0.28
C LEU A 90 11.42 -26.46 -0.81
N ARG A 91 12.64 -26.87 -1.18
CA ARG A 91 13.60 -25.97 -1.84
C ARG A 91 13.05 -25.40 -3.13
N ASN A 92 12.42 -26.22 -3.97
CA ASN A 92 11.81 -25.75 -5.22
C ASN A 92 10.68 -24.76 -4.95
N ILE A 93 9.84 -25.03 -3.94
CA ILE A 93 8.76 -24.12 -3.54
C ILE A 93 9.34 -22.78 -3.05
N TYR A 94 10.36 -22.80 -2.18
CA TYR A 94 11.01 -21.55 -1.75
C TYR A 94 11.67 -20.79 -2.91
N GLY A 95 12.32 -21.50 -3.84
CA GLY A 95 12.88 -20.88 -5.05
C GLY A 95 11.82 -20.18 -5.89
N ASN A 96 10.70 -20.85 -6.15
CA ASN A 96 9.57 -20.27 -6.89
C ASN A 96 8.95 -19.08 -6.15
N CYS A 97 8.78 -19.18 -4.82
CA CYS A 97 8.33 -18.05 -4.02
C CYS A 97 9.27 -16.85 -4.14
N SER A 98 10.58 -17.07 -4.15
CA SER A 98 11.55 -15.98 -4.29
C SER A 98 11.40 -15.25 -5.62
N ILE A 99 11.29 -16.00 -6.72
CA ILE A 99 11.02 -15.45 -8.06
C ILE A 99 9.71 -14.66 -8.07
N ASN A 100 8.62 -15.24 -7.55
CA ASN A 100 7.34 -14.55 -7.48
C ASN A 100 7.40 -13.24 -6.68
N TYR A 101 8.19 -13.16 -5.61
CA TYR A 101 8.35 -11.91 -4.87
C TYR A 101 9.19 -10.88 -5.63
N GLU A 102 10.20 -11.30 -6.39
CA GLU A 102 10.96 -10.42 -7.28
C GLU A 102 10.07 -9.85 -8.39
N ASP A 103 9.22 -10.69 -9.00
CA ASP A 103 8.23 -10.27 -10.00
C ASP A 103 7.19 -9.31 -9.41
N ALA A 104 6.63 -9.63 -8.24
CA ALA A 104 5.71 -8.75 -7.52
C ALA A 104 6.33 -7.39 -7.20
N MET A 105 7.62 -7.35 -6.81
CA MET A 105 8.35 -6.10 -6.60
C MET A 105 8.46 -5.30 -7.90
N ALA A 106 8.86 -5.93 -9.01
CA ALA A 106 8.99 -5.26 -10.30
C ALA A 106 7.65 -4.68 -10.78
N PHE A 107 6.54 -5.42 -10.60
CA PHE A 107 5.21 -4.92 -10.90
C PHE A 107 4.83 -3.70 -10.04
N LEU A 108 5.17 -3.69 -8.75
CA LEU A 108 4.90 -2.56 -7.86
C LEU A 108 5.80 -1.34 -8.15
N GLU A 109 7.05 -1.55 -8.53
CA GLU A 109 7.92 -0.47 -9.01
C GLU A 109 7.36 0.17 -10.28
N GLN A 110 6.83 -0.64 -11.19
CA GLN A 110 6.15 -0.15 -12.38
C GLN A 110 4.82 0.55 -12.05
N ALA A 111 4.04 0.03 -11.08
CA ALA A 111 2.83 0.69 -10.57
C ALA A 111 3.15 2.07 -10.00
N LYS A 112 4.30 2.23 -9.32
CA LYS A 112 4.77 3.52 -8.82
C LYS A 112 5.05 4.52 -9.95
N LEU A 113 5.66 4.08 -11.06
CA LEU A 113 5.82 4.94 -12.24
C LEU A 113 4.46 5.36 -12.81
N TYR A 114 3.49 4.45 -12.87
CA TYR A 114 2.13 4.78 -13.30
C TYR A 114 1.41 5.77 -12.36
N LEU A 115 1.69 5.73 -11.05
CA LEU A 115 1.25 6.75 -10.12
C LEU A 115 1.79 8.13 -10.52
N GLU A 116 3.09 8.24 -10.77
CA GLU A 116 3.75 9.49 -11.16
C GLU A 116 3.17 10.08 -12.46
N TYR A 117 2.88 9.22 -13.45
CA TYR A 117 2.23 9.62 -14.70
C TYR A 117 0.71 9.76 -14.62
N LYS A 118 0.11 9.55 -13.43
CA LYS A 118 -1.34 9.58 -13.18
C LYS A 118 -2.15 8.60 -14.04
N GLN A 119 -1.53 7.48 -14.41
CA GLN A 119 -2.12 6.38 -15.16
C GLN A 119 -2.73 5.37 -14.19
N PHE A 120 -3.82 5.75 -13.51
CA PHE A 120 -4.36 5.00 -12.38
C PHE A 120 -4.98 3.64 -12.75
N TRP A 121 -5.42 3.47 -14.00
CA TRP A 121 -5.87 2.17 -14.49
C TRP A 121 -4.70 1.19 -14.57
N ASP A 122 -3.59 1.59 -15.18
CA ASP A 122 -2.37 0.78 -15.28
C ASP A 122 -1.76 0.50 -13.91
N LEU A 123 -1.75 1.49 -13.01
CA LEU A 123 -1.35 1.29 -11.61
C LEU A 123 -2.14 0.12 -10.98
N GLY A 124 -3.48 0.19 -11.04
CA GLY A 124 -4.33 -0.84 -10.47
C GLY A 124 -4.22 -2.19 -11.16
N TYR A 125 -3.89 -2.21 -12.45
CA TYR A 125 -3.62 -3.42 -13.22
C TYR A 125 -2.34 -4.10 -12.73
N TYR A 126 -1.23 -3.36 -12.68
CA TYR A 126 0.07 -3.89 -12.23
C TYR A 126 0.06 -4.30 -10.75
N ALA A 127 -0.66 -3.58 -9.90
CA ALA A 127 -0.87 -4.01 -8.53
C ALA A 127 -1.63 -5.35 -8.45
N LYS A 128 -2.59 -5.61 -9.34
CA LYS A 128 -3.27 -6.93 -9.38
C LYS A 128 -2.32 -8.04 -9.82
N ASP A 129 -1.46 -7.79 -10.82
CA ASP A 129 -0.45 -8.76 -11.26
C ASP A 129 0.51 -9.09 -10.11
N ALA A 130 1.01 -8.09 -9.38
CA ALA A 130 1.82 -8.32 -8.18
C ALA A 130 1.11 -9.20 -7.13
N ASN A 131 -0.21 -9.04 -6.98
CA ASN A 131 -1.00 -9.86 -6.06
C ASN A 131 -1.04 -11.33 -6.48
N LEU A 132 -1.11 -11.61 -7.78
CA LEU A 132 -1.16 -12.97 -8.31
C LEU A 132 0.13 -13.73 -7.98
N ASP A 133 1.27 -13.07 -8.06
CA ASP A 133 2.56 -13.69 -7.72
C ASP A 133 2.68 -13.99 -6.22
N ILE A 134 2.25 -13.05 -5.37
CA ILE A 134 2.18 -13.23 -3.91
C ILE A 134 1.29 -14.43 -3.55
N ILE A 135 0.11 -14.54 -4.18
CA ILE A 135 -0.83 -15.65 -3.97
C ILE A 135 -0.22 -16.98 -4.46
N SER A 136 0.44 -16.96 -5.62
CA SER A 136 1.03 -18.16 -6.24
C SER A 136 2.08 -18.83 -5.36
N CYS A 137 2.81 -18.06 -4.54
CA CYS A 137 3.72 -18.65 -3.54
C CYS A 137 2.95 -19.51 -2.53
N GLU A 138 1.87 -18.99 -1.94
CA GLU A 138 1.05 -19.72 -0.97
C GLU A 138 0.35 -20.94 -1.60
N GLU A 139 -0.09 -20.82 -2.85
CA GLU A 139 -0.69 -21.93 -3.60
C GLU A 139 0.29 -23.07 -3.84
N SER A 140 1.58 -22.76 -4.07
CA SER A 140 2.62 -23.77 -4.26
C SER A 140 2.77 -24.69 -3.04
N PHE A 141 2.67 -24.15 -1.82
CA PHE A 141 2.66 -24.97 -0.59
C PHE A 141 1.42 -25.85 -0.50
N LYS A 142 0.24 -25.29 -0.80
CA LYS A 142 -1.04 -26.02 -0.74
C LYS A 142 -1.07 -27.18 -1.73
N LEU A 143 -0.68 -26.95 -2.98
CA LEU A 143 -0.64 -27.97 -4.03
C LEU A 143 0.32 -29.12 -3.68
N ALA A 144 1.42 -28.81 -3.01
CA ALA A 144 2.39 -29.78 -2.55
C ALA A 144 2.05 -30.41 -1.18
N ASN A 145 0.91 -30.06 -0.58
CA ASN A 145 0.47 -30.50 0.76
C ASN A 145 1.50 -30.22 1.87
N PHE A 146 2.21 -29.08 1.78
CA PHE A 146 3.08 -28.59 2.83
C PHE A 146 2.41 -27.47 3.63
N SER A 147 2.74 -27.38 4.92
CA SER A 147 2.42 -26.20 5.71
C SER A 147 3.34 -25.05 5.31
N SER A 148 2.75 -23.90 4.96
CA SER A 148 3.51 -22.72 4.57
C SER A 148 4.03 -21.97 5.81
N PRO A 149 5.36 -21.84 6.00
CA PRO A 149 5.93 -20.96 7.03
C PRO A 149 5.78 -19.48 6.68
N LEU A 150 5.23 -19.17 5.50
CA LEU A 150 5.02 -17.84 4.94
C LEU A 150 3.55 -17.43 4.91
N ALA A 151 2.62 -18.30 5.36
CA ALA A 151 1.18 -18.07 5.23
C ALA A 151 0.73 -16.72 5.77
N ASN A 152 1.23 -16.32 6.94
CA ASN A 152 0.90 -15.02 7.54
C ASN A 152 1.53 -13.85 6.76
N ASP A 153 2.77 -14.00 6.29
CA ASP A 153 3.46 -12.96 5.51
C ASP A 153 2.77 -12.74 4.16
N ASN A 154 2.38 -13.82 3.49
CA ASN A 154 1.58 -13.80 2.26
C ASN A 154 0.23 -13.14 2.48
N TYR A 155 -0.44 -13.48 3.57
CA TYR A 155 -1.72 -12.86 3.91
C TYR A 155 -1.60 -11.35 4.12
N ILE A 156 -0.60 -10.90 4.88
CA ILE A 156 -0.32 -9.48 5.10
C ILE A 156 -0.01 -8.76 3.78
N LEU A 157 0.81 -9.37 2.93
CA LEU A 157 1.17 -8.82 1.62
C LEU A 157 -0.06 -8.67 0.72
N VAL A 158 -0.94 -9.67 0.66
CA VAL A 158 -2.20 -9.58 -0.08
C VAL A 158 -3.09 -8.45 0.44
N LEU A 159 -3.18 -8.28 1.77
CA LEU A 159 -3.96 -7.17 2.34
C LEU A 159 -3.37 -5.80 1.98
N LEU A 160 -2.06 -5.63 2.12
CA LEU A 160 -1.36 -4.40 1.73
C LEU A 160 -1.54 -4.09 0.25
N ASN A 161 -1.37 -5.09 -0.60
CA ASN A 161 -1.51 -4.92 -2.05
C ASN A 161 -2.96 -4.61 -2.46
N ASN A 162 -3.95 -5.17 -1.77
CA ASN A 162 -5.36 -4.83 -1.98
C ASN A 162 -5.65 -3.35 -1.63
N ILE A 163 -4.94 -2.76 -0.66
CA ILE A 163 -5.07 -1.32 -0.36
C ILE A 163 -4.64 -0.49 -1.58
N ILE A 164 -3.53 -0.86 -2.24
CA ILE A 164 -3.06 -0.21 -3.48
C ILE A 164 -4.17 -0.26 -4.53
N VAL A 165 -4.72 -1.44 -4.82
CA VAL A 165 -5.79 -1.60 -5.80
C VAL A 165 -7.03 -0.77 -5.46
N VAL A 166 -7.38 -0.63 -4.18
CA VAL A 166 -8.52 0.22 -3.76
C VAL A 166 -8.24 1.69 -4.02
N ILE A 167 -7.08 2.20 -3.59
CA ILE A 167 -6.74 3.61 -3.77
C ILE A 167 -6.59 3.94 -5.25
N SER A 168 -6.00 3.07 -6.07
CA SER A 168 -5.92 3.22 -7.52
C SER A 168 -7.31 3.42 -8.16
N ASN A 169 -8.28 2.62 -7.75
CA ASN A 169 -9.66 2.72 -8.23
C ASN A 169 -10.34 4.01 -7.76
N MET A 170 -10.04 4.49 -6.55
CA MET A 170 -10.53 5.77 -6.06
C MET A 170 -9.94 6.93 -6.85
N LEU A 171 -8.63 6.90 -7.12
CA LEU A 171 -7.95 7.88 -7.96
C LEU A 171 -8.51 7.88 -9.38
N LEU A 172 -8.71 6.71 -9.98
CA LEU A 172 -9.32 6.59 -11.32
C LEU A 172 -10.70 7.27 -11.35
N LYS A 173 -11.60 6.94 -10.42
CA LYS A 173 -12.98 7.49 -10.38
C LYS A 173 -13.04 9.00 -10.22
N ILE A 174 -12.05 9.60 -9.54
CA ILE A 174 -12.02 11.06 -9.30
C ILE A 174 -11.46 11.81 -10.53
N ASN A 175 -10.72 11.12 -11.41
CA ASN A 175 -10.05 11.72 -12.57
C ASN A 175 -10.68 11.33 -13.93
N THR A 176 -11.81 10.63 -13.91
CA THR A 176 -12.66 10.31 -15.08
C THR A 176 -13.95 11.11 -15.03
#